data_AF-A0A937V4F4-F1
#
_entry.id   AF-A0A937V4F4-F1
#
_cell.length_a   1.000
_cell.length_b   1.000
_cell.length_c   1.000
_cell.angle_alpha   90.00
_cell.angle_beta   90.00
_cell.angle_gamma   90.00
#
_symmetry.space_group_name_H-M   'P 1'
#
loop_
_entity.id
_entity.type
_entity.pdbx_description
1 polymer ?
#
loop_
_entity_poly.entity_id
_entity_poly.type
_entity_poly.pdbx_seq_one_letter_code
_entity_poly.pdbx_strand_id
1 'polypeptide(L)'
;LLESHLIQTTLDGAILTGCCIFNWHPEEVDFSKVQCRYLYTQFNHTEKKPTDRVPQGREFEPGEMGTYYQDDHTGVDLYFTESVNWEVLAFTLVQVAAEEPGLILQIKSYEPVEGNYWVKLSANRTVNSKVLARRVFQLYPELQQRFLSHRPEILSLLGIALAETGEAVATSAAQRSPQMPSDRRAHLYQEVVRQIQHILVTQAPDQLVDSVQRLLDYLQQEGIATKDIQRKVISQAVAQRAKRDEAFRENLLKWSAQAPNSVRLSAVGQALRVAIALFSSSPPSKS
;
A
#
# COMPACT_ATOMS: atom_id res chain seq x y z
N LEU A 1 -10.41 -10.23 -25.07
CA LEU A 1 -8.96 -10.17 -24.77
C LEU A 1 -8.29 -11.29 -25.56
N LEU A 2 -7.19 -11.01 -26.25
CA LEU A 2 -6.40 -12.05 -26.91
C LEU A 2 -5.43 -12.60 -25.85
N GLU A 3 -5.55 -13.89 -25.57
CA GLU A 3 -4.66 -14.63 -24.67
C GLU A 3 -3.91 -15.67 -25.50
N SER A 4 -2.67 -15.96 -25.13
CA SER A 4 -1.84 -16.95 -25.83
C SER A 4 -1.43 -18.05 -24.87
N HIS A 5 -1.83 -19.28 -25.16
CA HIS A 5 -1.50 -20.46 -24.34
C HIS A 5 -0.45 -21.29 -25.06
N LEU A 6 0.61 -21.63 -24.35
CA LEU A 6 1.59 -22.63 -24.77
C LEU A 6 1.48 -23.79 -23.80
N ILE A 7 0.86 -24.88 -24.23
CA ILE A 7 0.59 -26.05 -23.41
C ILE A 7 1.42 -27.19 -23.98
N GLN A 8 2.25 -27.82 -23.15
CA GLN A 8 3.09 -28.98 -23.54
C GLN A 8 3.88 -28.73 -24.84
N THR A 9 4.34 -27.50 -25.02
CA THR A 9 4.97 -27.05 -26.25
C THR A 9 6.49 -27.09 -26.11
N THR A 10 7.17 -27.67 -27.09
CA THR A 10 8.64 -27.65 -27.16
C THR A 10 9.11 -26.46 -27.98
N LEU A 11 9.97 -25.62 -27.41
CA LEU A 11 10.53 -24.42 -28.05
C LEU A 11 12.04 -24.53 -28.29
N ASP A 12 12.60 -25.74 -28.34
CA ASP A 12 14.03 -25.99 -28.53
C ASP A 12 14.60 -25.22 -29.74
N GLY A 13 15.58 -24.35 -29.49
CA GLY A 13 16.23 -23.55 -30.54
C GLY A 13 15.44 -22.33 -31.02
N ALA A 14 14.25 -22.06 -30.46
CA ALA A 14 13.49 -20.86 -30.78
C ALA A 14 14.23 -19.58 -30.36
N ILE A 15 14.11 -18.52 -31.16
CA ILE A 15 14.70 -17.20 -30.88
C ILE A 15 13.57 -16.25 -30.48
N LEU A 16 13.49 -15.88 -29.20
CA LEU A 16 12.46 -14.98 -28.65
C LEU A 16 12.97 -13.58 -28.31
N THR A 17 14.22 -13.28 -28.68
CA THR A 17 14.86 -12.00 -28.36
C THR A 17 14.13 -10.84 -29.02
N GLY A 18 13.66 -9.89 -28.21
CA GLY A 18 12.95 -8.69 -28.65
C GLY A 18 11.46 -8.89 -28.94
N CYS A 19 10.92 -10.10 -28.75
CA CYS A 19 9.50 -10.36 -28.92
C CYS A 19 8.67 -9.62 -27.85
N CYS A 20 7.50 -9.12 -28.25
CA CYS A 20 6.48 -8.66 -27.32
C CYS A 20 5.45 -9.76 -27.12
N ILE A 21 5.46 -10.38 -25.94
CA ILE A 21 4.53 -11.44 -25.60
C ILE A 21 3.62 -10.94 -24.48
N PHE A 22 2.44 -10.49 -24.90
CA PHE A 22 1.41 -9.99 -24.00
C PHE A 22 0.51 -11.15 -23.54
N ASN A 23 0.24 -11.20 -22.24
CA ASN A 23 -0.74 -12.11 -21.63
C ASN A 23 -0.60 -13.58 -22.06
N TRP A 24 0.64 -14.10 -22.04
CA TRP A 24 0.88 -15.53 -22.30
C TRP A 24 0.88 -16.39 -21.05
N HIS A 25 0.48 -17.64 -21.24
CA HIS A 25 0.36 -18.66 -20.21
C HIS A 25 1.17 -19.89 -20.65
N PRO A 26 2.47 -19.97 -20.29
CA PRO A 26 3.23 -21.18 -20.47
C PRO A 26 2.82 -22.22 -19.41
N GLU A 27 2.47 -23.41 -19.88
CA GLU A 27 2.08 -24.57 -19.09
C GLU A 27 2.88 -25.79 -19.57
N GLU A 28 3.72 -26.35 -18.70
CA GLU A 28 4.61 -27.47 -19.06
C GLU A 28 5.50 -27.18 -20.29
N VAL A 29 6.03 -25.95 -20.39
CA VAL A 29 6.93 -25.52 -21.46
C VAL A 29 8.37 -25.51 -20.95
N ASP A 30 9.26 -26.18 -21.67
CA ASP A 30 10.69 -26.11 -21.40
C ASP A 30 11.34 -24.94 -22.16
N PHE A 31 11.83 -23.95 -21.42
CA PHE A 31 12.54 -22.80 -21.96
C PHE A 31 14.08 -22.94 -21.87
N SER A 32 14.60 -24.06 -21.36
CA SER A 32 16.04 -24.25 -21.13
C SER A 32 16.90 -24.12 -22.40
N LYS A 33 16.31 -24.42 -23.56
CA LYS A 33 16.97 -24.37 -24.88
C LYS A 33 16.48 -23.22 -25.77
N VAL A 34 15.75 -22.26 -25.20
CA VAL A 34 15.28 -21.08 -25.92
C VAL A 34 16.36 -20.00 -25.91
N GLN A 35 16.59 -19.38 -27.07
CA GLN A 35 17.51 -18.26 -27.22
C GLN A 35 16.78 -16.93 -27.00
N CYS A 36 16.91 -16.37 -25.80
CA CYS A 36 16.28 -15.10 -25.45
C CYS A 36 17.25 -14.23 -24.65
N ARG A 37 17.58 -13.04 -25.16
CA ARG A 37 18.35 -12.04 -24.41
C ARG A 37 17.45 -11.08 -23.65
N TYR A 38 16.26 -10.81 -24.17
CA TYR A 38 15.22 -10.01 -23.52
C TYR A 38 13.90 -10.18 -24.27
N LEU A 39 12.80 -9.88 -23.59
CA LEU A 39 11.45 -9.82 -24.15
C LEU A 39 10.67 -8.64 -23.57
N TYR A 40 9.56 -8.28 -24.20
CA TYR A 40 8.61 -7.29 -23.72
C TYR A 40 7.32 -7.98 -23.29
N THR A 41 6.71 -7.52 -22.20
CA THR A 41 5.49 -8.13 -21.63
C THR A 41 4.24 -7.28 -21.83
N GLN A 42 4.39 -6.06 -22.35
CA GLN A 42 3.28 -5.16 -22.68
C GLN A 42 3.51 -4.45 -24.01
N PHE A 43 2.42 -3.94 -24.59
CA PHE A 43 2.45 -3.11 -25.77
C PHE A 43 1.64 -1.83 -25.54
N ASN A 44 2.31 -0.69 -25.62
CA ASN A 44 1.63 0.60 -25.60
C ASN A 44 1.01 0.86 -26.98
N HIS A 45 -0.30 0.72 -27.08
CA HIS A 45 -1.04 0.93 -28.33
C HIS A 45 -1.10 2.40 -28.78
N THR A 46 -0.97 3.36 -27.84
CA THR A 46 -0.93 4.80 -28.14
C THR A 46 0.39 5.17 -28.80
N GLU A 47 1.51 4.71 -28.24
CA GLU A 47 2.86 4.99 -28.74
C GLU A 47 3.35 3.98 -29.79
N LYS A 48 2.57 2.90 -30.00
CA LYS A 48 2.88 1.76 -30.88
C LYS A 48 4.25 1.14 -30.58
N LYS A 49 4.56 0.96 -29.30
CA LYS A 49 5.85 0.43 -28.84
C LYS A 49 5.68 -0.67 -27.78
N PRO A 50 6.50 -1.73 -27.84
CA PRO A 50 6.63 -2.67 -26.74
C PRO A 50 7.16 -1.97 -25.48
N THR A 51 6.58 -2.31 -24.34
CA THR A 51 6.93 -1.79 -23.01
C THR A 51 7.17 -2.96 -22.04
N ASP A 52 7.67 -2.65 -20.84
CA ASP A 52 7.99 -3.65 -19.82
C ASP A 52 8.96 -4.74 -20.29
N ARG A 53 10.17 -4.29 -20.66
CA ARG A 53 11.31 -5.17 -21.00
C ARG A 53 11.74 -6.00 -19.80
N VAL A 54 12.01 -7.27 -20.04
CA VAL A 54 12.55 -8.23 -19.07
C VAL A 54 13.77 -8.93 -19.68
N PRO A 55 14.91 -9.02 -18.96
CA PRO A 55 15.18 -8.39 -17.67
C PRO A 55 15.39 -6.87 -17.84
N GLN A 56 15.18 -6.08 -16.78
CA GLN A 56 15.38 -4.62 -16.84
C GLN A 56 16.88 -4.30 -16.82
N GLY A 57 17.33 -3.43 -17.74
CA GLY A 57 18.70 -2.89 -17.73
C GLY A 57 19.83 -3.87 -18.08
N ARG A 58 19.54 -5.15 -18.35
CA ARG A 58 20.53 -6.17 -18.72
C ARG A 58 19.99 -7.19 -19.73
N GLU A 59 20.77 -8.18 -20.11
CA GLU A 59 20.33 -9.33 -20.88
C GLU A 59 20.12 -10.55 -19.97
N PHE A 60 19.32 -11.52 -20.44
CA PHE A 60 19.25 -12.84 -19.84
C PHE A 60 20.56 -13.59 -20.10
N GLU A 61 21.06 -14.26 -19.06
CA GLU A 61 22.12 -15.25 -19.18
C GLU A 61 21.59 -16.55 -19.80
N PRO A 62 22.45 -17.40 -20.39
CA PRO A 62 22.03 -18.69 -20.94
C PRO A 62 21.27 -19.54 -19.91
N GLY A 63 20.05 -19.96 -20.26
CA GLY A 63 19.18 -20.74 -19.37
C GLY A 63 18.43 -19.93 -18.31
N GLU A 64 18.77 -18.66 -18.08
CA GLU A 64 18.13 -17.80 -17.07
C GLU A 64 16.64 -17.58 -17.36
N MET A 65 16.26 -17.46 -18.64
CA MET A 65 14.84 -17.39 -19.01
C MET A 65 14.06 -18.61 -18.52
N GLY A 66 14.66 -19.80 -18.57
CA GLY A 66 14.07 -21.03 -18.07
C GLY A 66 13.78 -20.94 -16.58
N THR A 67 14.76 -20.53 -15.78
CA THR A 67 14.62 -20.35 -14.33
C THR A 67 13.66 -19.21 -13.97
N TYR A 68 13.76 -18.07 -14.68
CA TYR A 68 12.92 -16.90 -14.48
C TYR A 68 11.43 -17.22 -14.60
N TYR A 69 11.11 -18.13 -15.51
CA TYR A 69 9.77 -18.63 -15.67
C TYR A 69 9.52 -19.79 -14.68
N GLN A 70 10.37 -20.82 -14.59
CA GLN A 70 10.17 -21.99 -13.72
C GLN A 70 10.02 -21.69 -12.21
N ASP A 71 10.71 -20.71 -11.64
CA ASP A 71 10.71 -20.45 -10.18
C ASP A 71 9.61 -19.48 -9.69
N ASP A 72 9.03 -18.67 -10.59
CA ASP A 72 8.12 -17.57 -10.21
C ASP A 72 6.68 -17.73 -10.72
N HIS A 73 6.37 -18.82 -11.43
CA HIS A 73 5.11 -18.98 -12.15
C HIS A 73 3.83 -18.89 -11.31
N THR A 74 3.91 -19.02 -9.98
CA THR A 74 2.72 -18.91 -9.12
C THR A 74 2.80 -17.78 -8.10
N GLY A 75 3.96 -17.13 -7.94
CA GLY A 75 4.23 -16.19 -6.87
C GLY A 75 3.62 -14.79 -7.09
N VAL A 76 2.84 -14.28 -6.15
CA VAL A 76 2.35 -12.89 -6.16
C VAL A 76 2.81 -12.16 -4.92
N ASP A 77 3.61 -11.11 -5.10
CA ASP A 77 4.16 -10.32 -4.01
C ASP A 77 3.32 -9.08 -3.75
N LEU A 78 2.90 -8.92 -2.49
CA LEU A 78 2.15 -7.76 -2.01
C LEU A 78 2.97 -7.03 -0.94
N TYR A 79 3.24 -5.74 -1.16
CA TYR A 79 3.93 -4.87 -0.22
C TYR A 79 2.97 -3.87 0.41
N PHE A 80 2.76 -3.97 1.72
CA PHE A 80 1.92 -3.08 2.51
C PHE A 80 2.78 -2.13 3.34
N THR A 81 2.44 -0.84 3.33
CA THR A 81 3.12 0.19 4.15
C THR A 81 2.62 0.23 5.59
N GLU A 82 1.53 -0.47 5.87
CA GLU A 82 0.90 -0.58 7.18
C GLU A 82 0.60 -2.04 7.48
N SER A 83 0.32 -2.36 8.74
CA SER A 83 -0.04 -3.73 9.14
C SER A 83 -1.25 -4.22 8.35
N VAL A 84 -1.17 -5.45 7.86
CA VAL A 84 -2.25 -6.07 7.08
C VAL A 84 -3.45 -6.38 7.98
N ASN A 85 -4.65 -5.96 7.56
CA ASN A 85 -5.90 -6.44 8.14
C ASN A 85 -6.25 -7.78 7.49
N TRP A 86 -6.04 -8.87 8.23
CA TRP A 86 -6.21 -10.23 7.73
C TRP A 86 -7.65 -10.57 7.33
N GLU A 87 -8.65 -10.05 8.04
CA GLU A 87 -10.06 -10.26 7.70
C GLU A 87 -10.35 -9.65 6.33
N VAL A 88 -9.92 -8.40 6.12
CA VAL A 88 -10.08 -7.70 4.85
C VAL A 88 -9.29 -8.35 3.74
N LEU A 89 -8.03 -8.77 4.00
CA LEU A 89 -7.22 -9.45 3.00
C LEU A 89 -7.89 -10.75 2.54
N ALA A 90 -8.43 -11.55 3.47
CA ALA A 90 -9.12 -12.79 3.13
C ALA A 90 -10.30 -12.54 2.17
N PHE A 91 -11.18 -11.59 2.48
CA PHE A 91 -12.29 -11.24 1.59
C PHE A 91 -11.81 -10.64 0.26
N THR A 92 -10.71 -9.89 0.27
CA THR A 92 -10.10 -9.32 -0.95
C THR A 92 -9.61 -10.43 -1.88
N LEU A 93 -8.90 -11.42 -1.35
CA LEU A 93 -8.43 -12.56 -2.15
C LEU A 93 -9.59 -13.41 -2.68
N VAL A 94 -10.66 -13.60 -1.89
CA VAL A 94 -11.89 -14.26 -2.34
C VAL A 94 -12.52 -13.50 -3.50
N GLN A 95 -12.62 -12.17 -3.43
CA GLN A 95 -13.19 -11.37 -4.51
C GLN A 95 -12.33 -11.43 -5.78
N VAL A 96 -11.00 -11.32 -5.65
CA VAL A 96 -10.08 -11.45 -6.80
C VAL A 96 -10.19 -12.83 -7.45
N ALA A 97 -10.29 -13.90 -6.65
CA ALA A 97 -10.48 -15.25 -7.18
C ALA A 97 -11.86 -15.42 -7.86
N ALA A 98 -12.90 -14.73 -7.39
CA ALA A 98 -14.23 -14.79 -7.98
C ALA A 98 -14.32 -14.08 -9.35
N GLU A 99 -13.44 -13.11 -9.61
CA GLU A 99 -13.35 -12.43 -10.92
C GLU A 99 -12.73 -13.31 -12.00
N GLU A 100 -12.02 -14.37 -11.61
CA GLU A 100 -11.22 -15.22 -12.49
C GLU A 100 -11.56 -16.71 -12.28
N PRO A 101 -12.39 -17.32 -13.16
CA PRO A 101 -12.82 -18.70 -13.00
C PRO A 101 -11.66 -19.68 -12.84
N GLY A 102 -11.68 -20.46 -11.75
CA GLY A 102 -10.67 -21.48 -11.45
C GLY A 102 -9.39 -20.95 -10.82
N LEU A 103 -9.28 -19.64 -10.54
CA LEU A 103 -8.15 -19.08 -9.80
C LEU A 103 -8.26 -19.43 -8.31
N ILE A 104 -7.18 -19.97 -7.75
CA ILE A 104 -7.03 -20.22 -6.32
C ILE A 104 -5.76 -19.50 -5.85
N LEU A 105 -5.89 -18.68 -4.81
CA LEU A 105 -4.78 -17.97 -4.19
C LEU A 105 -4.54 -18.50 -2.77
N GLN A 106 -3.29 -18.73 -2.44
CA GLN A 106 -2.86 -19.18 -1.11
C GLN A 106 -1.78 -18.24 -0.57
N ILE A 107 -1.81 -17.97 0.73
CA ILE A 107 -0.73 -17.21 1.38
C ILE A 107 0.44 -18.17 1.62
N LYS A 108 1.64 -17.79 1.16
CA LYS A 108 2.90 -18.53 1.37
C LYS A 108 3.68 -17.99 2.56
N SER A 109 3.83 -16.68 2.65
CA SER A 109 4.57 -16.05 3.75
C SER A 109 4.05 -14.65 4.06
N TYR A 110 4.38 -14.20 5.27
CA TYR A 110 4.15 -12.84 5.77
C TYR A 110 5.37 -12.41 6.57
N GLU A 111 6.04 -11.36 6.11
CA GLU A 111 7.32 -10.92 6.65
C GLU A 111 7.32 -9.40 6.86
N PRO A 112 7.72 -8.90 8.04
CA PRO A 112 7.99 -7.49 8.22
C PRO A 112 9.32 -7.12 7.51
N VAL A 113 9.30 -6.06 6.70
CA VAL A 113 10.46 -5.59 5.92
C VAL A 113 10.61 -4.08 6.13
N GLU A 114 11.60 -3.66 6.91
CA GLU A 114 11.98 -2.25 7.10
C GLU A 114 10.81 -1.29 7.44
N GLY A 115 9.86 -1.74 8.27
CA GLY A 115 8.67 -0.96 8.64
C GLY A 115 7.49 -1.10 7.69
N ASN A 116 7.63 -1.92 6.65
CA ASN A 116 6.57 -2.40 5.77
C ASN A 116 6.29 -3.88 6.04
N TYR A 117 5.34 -4.45 5.31
CA TYR A 117 4.96 -5.86 5.38
C TYR A 117 4.89 -6.45 3.98
N TRP A 118 5.52 -7.61 3.81
CA TRP A 118 5.52 -8.37 2.58
C TRP A 118 4.66 -9.61 2.76
N VAL A 119 3.64 -9.77 1.92
CA VAL A 119 2.82 -10.98 1.83
C VAL A 119 3.13 -11.63 0.48
N LYS A 120 3.64 -12.87 0.54
CA LYS A 120 3.84 -13.69 -0.65
C LYS A 120 2.64 -14.61 -0.82
N LEU A 121 2.03 -14.60 -2.00
CA LEU A 121 0.95 -15.51 -2.38
C LEU A 121 1.45 -16.54 -3.40
N SER A 122 0.76 -17.66 -3.50
CA SER A 122 0.86 -18.59 -4.62
C SER A 122 -0.50 -18.79 -5.29
N ALA A 123 -0.52 -18.75 -6.61
CA ALA A 123 -1.64 -19.16 -7.43
C ALA A 123 -1.56 -20.67 -7.79
N ASN A 124 -2.70 -21.28 -8.12
CA ASN A 124 -2.75 -22.66 -8.65
C ASN A 124 -2.39 -22.77 -10.14
N ARG A 125 -2.19 -21.64 -10.83
CA ARG A 125 -1.86 -21.56 -12.25
C ARG A 125 -0.96 -20.37 -12.50
N THR A 126 -0.40 -20.28 -13.70
CA THR A 126 0.42 -19.14 -14.10
C THR A 126 -0.42 -17.86 -14.13
N VAL A 127 0.01 -16.84 -13.37
CA VAL A 127 -0.69 -15.55 -13.27
C VAL A 127 0.26 -14.37 -13.48
N ASN A 128 -0.27 -13.27 -14.03
CA ASN A 128 0.48 -12.02 -14.05
C ASN A 128 0.49 -11.39 -12.65
N SER A 129 1.57 -11.64 -11.91
CA SER A 129 1.79 -11.17 -10.54
C SER A 129 1.52 -9.67 -10.37
N LYS A 130 1.99 -8.82 -11.29
CA LYS A 130 1.79 -7.37 -11.20
C LYS A 130 0.33 -6.95 -11.40
N VAL A 131 -0.38 -7.60 -12.32
CA VAL A 131 -1.80 -7.34 -12.57
C VAL A 131 -2.62 -7.77 -11.36
N LEU A 132 -2.34 -8.97 -10.83
CA LEU A 132 -3.04 -9.49 -9.67
C LEU A 132 -2.78 -8.62 -8.42
N ALA A 133 -1.52 -8.26 -8.17
CA ALA A 133 -1.15 -7.37 -7.07
C ALA A 133 -1.85 -6.01 -7.19
N ARG A 134 -1.86 -5.41 -8.39
CA ARG A 134 -2.59 -4.16 -8.63
C ARG A 134 -4.08 -4.32 -8.33
N ARG A 135 -4.69 -5.43 -8.75
CA ARG A 135 -6.11 -5.68 -8.52
C ARG A 135 -6.42 -5.84 -7.05
N VAL A 136 -5.59 -6.56 -6.31
CA VAL A 136 -5.67 -6.66 -4.84
C VAL A 136 -5.62 -5.26 -4.21
N PHE A 137 -4.65 -4.42 -4.57
CA PHE A 137 -4.54 -3.08 -3.98
C PHE A 137 -5.65 -2.11 -4.39
N GLN A 138 -6.31 -2.31 -5.53
CA GLN A 138 -7.51 -1.55 -5.90
C GLN A 138 -8.72 -1.92 -5.06
N LEU A 139 -8.92 -3.22 -4.82
CA LEU A 139 -10.09 -3.73 -4.08
C LEU A 139 -9.95 -3.59 -2.57
N TYR A 140 -8.73 -3.69 -2.05
CA TYR A 140 -8.47 -3.76 -0.61
C TYR A 140 -9.08 -2.57 0.17
N PRO A 141 -8.95 -1.29 -0.24
CA PRO A 141 -9.56 -0.18 0.49
C PRO A 141 -11.10 -0.21 0.45
N GLU A 142 -11.68 -0.60 -0.69
CA GLU A 142 -13.14 -0.68 -0.84
C GLU A 142 -13.72 -1.78 0.05
N LEU A 143 -13.09 -2.94 0.07
CA LEU A 143 -13.49 -4.03 0.96
C LEU A 143 -13.20 -3.72 2.41
N GLN A 144 -12.15 -2.98 2.73
CA GLN A 144 -11.92 -2.52 4.09
C GLN A 144 -13.09 -1.70 4.60
N GLN A 145 -13.59 -0.76 3.80
CA GLN A 145 -14.75 0.05 4.17
C GLN A 145 -16.02 -0.79 4.32
N ARG A 146 -16.32 -1.67 3.35
CA ARG A 146 -17.51 -2.54 3.42
C ARG A 146 -17.44 -3.54 4.57
N PHE A 147 -16.27 -4.12 4.82
CA PHE A 147 -16.05 -5.05 5.91
C PHE A 147 -16.26 -4.34 7.25
N LEU A 148 -15.67 -3.17 7.46
CA LEU A 148 -15.83 -2.42 8.70
C LEU A 148 -17.30 -2.06 8.97
N SER A 149 -18.09 -1.72 7.95
CA SER A 149 -19.51 -1.41 8.13
C SER A 149 -20.38 -2.63 8.43
N HIS A 150 -19.99 -3.82 7.97
CA HIS A 150 -20.78 -5.07 8.15
C HIS A 150 -20.15 -6.03 9.17
N ARG A 151 -19.00 -5.71 9.76
CA ARG A 151 -18.27 -6.60 10.67
C ARG A 151 -19.14 -7.11 11.83
N PRO A 152 -19.97 -6.29 12.50
CA PRO A 152 -20.85 -6.79 13.57
C PRO A 152 -21.87 -7.82 13.07
N GLU A 153 -22.44 -7.60 11.88
CA GLU A 153 -23.38 -8.53 11.24
C GLU A 153 -22.69 -9.84 10.84
N ILE A 154 -21.50 -9.76 10.24
CA ILE A 154 -20.68 -10.92 9.88
C ILE A 154 -20.37 -11.75 11.13
N LEU A 155 -19.92 -11.12 12.23
CA LEU A 155 -19.62 -11.82 13.47
C LEU A 155 -20.87 -12.46 14.09
N SER A 156 -22.01 -11.77 14.02
CA SER A 156 -23.30 -12.32 14.45
C SER A 156 -23.70 -13.56 13.65
N LEU A 157 -23.55 -13.53 12.33
CA LEU A 157 -23.83 -14.68 11.46
C LEU A 157 -22.92 -15.88 11.75
N LEU A 158 -21.69 -15.62 12.16
CA LEU A 158 -20.73 -16.66 12.55
C LEU A 158 -20.93 -17.16 13.99
N GLY A 159 -21.91 -16.61 14.73
CA GLY A 159 -22.14 -16.95 16.14
C GLY A 159 -21.01 -16.49 17.06
N ILE A 160 -20.19 -15.54 16.61
CA ILE A 160 -19.07 -15.00 17.38
C ILE A 160 -19.60 -13.85 18.22
N ALA A 161 -19.79 -14.09 19.51
CA ALA A 161 -20.15 -13.05 20.46
C ALA A 161 -19.00 -12.03 20.55
N LEU A 162 -19.27 -10.77 20.18
CA LEU A 162 -18.41 -9.67 20.56
C LEU A 162 -18.47 -9.59 22.09
N ALA A 163 -17.38 -9.96 22.76
CA ALA A 163 -17.29 -9.86 24.20
C ALA A 163 -17.60 -8.43 24.61
N GLU A 164 -18.76 -8.23 25.24
CA GLU A 164 -19.05 -7.02 25.98
C GLU A 164 -18.00 -6.95 27.09
N THR A 165 -16.97 -6.13 26.93
CA THR A 165 -16.15 -5.70 28.06
C THR A 165 -17.01 -4.79 28.93
N GLY A 166 -17.78 -5.43 29.81
CA GLY A 166 -18.62 -4.80 30.80
C GLY A 166 -19.04 -5.83 31.83
N GLU A 167 -18.51 -5.69 33.04
CA GLU A 167 -18.90 -6.44 34.23
C GLU A 167 -20.42 -6.56 34.33
N ALA A 168 -20.89 -7.81 34.41
CA ALA A 168 -22.27 -8.12 34.72
C ALA A 168 -22.58 -7.70 36.17
N VAL A 169 -23.17 -6.52 36.33
CA VAL A 169 -24.07 -6.22 37.45
C VAL A 169 -25.49 -6.14 36.91
N ALA A 170 -26.25 -7.20 37.22
CA ALA A 170 -27.69 -7.24 37.51
C ALA A 170 -28.66 -6.36 36.68
N THR A 171 -29.49 -7.07 35.90
CA THR A 171 -30.96 -6.89 35.74
C THR A 171 -31.59 -5.52 35.92
N SER A 172 -32.32 -5.11 34.86
CA SER A 172 -33.73 -4.66 34.86
C SER A 172 -33.96 -3.38 34.07
N ALA A 173 -34.73 -3.56 32.99
CA ALA A 173 -35.74 -2.67 32.41
C ALA A 173 -35.52 -1.14 32.36
N ALA A 174 -35.69 -0.65 31.12
CA ALA A 174 -36.07 0.70 30.73
C ALA A 174 -34.97 1.77 30.74
N GLN A 175 -34.45 2.10 29.55
CA GLN A 175 -34.86 3.31 28.80
C GLN A 175 -33.99 3.48 27.55
N ARG A 176 -34.65 3.65 26.40
CA ARG A 176 -34.03 4.14 25.16
C ARG A 176 -33.45 5.53 25.42
N SER A 177 -32.19 5.75 25.06
CA SER A 177 -31.67 7.02 24.52
C SER A 177 -30.27 6.84 23.89
N PRO A 178 -29.87 7.73 22.96
CA PRO A 178 -29.00 7.41 21.83
C PRO A 178 -27.53 7.75 22.08
N GLN A 179 -26.61 6.82 21.78
CA GLN A 179 -25.18 7.10 21.73
C GLN A 179 -24.64 6.95 20.30
N MET A 180 -24.80 8.03 19.52
CA MET A 180 -24.17 8.32 18.23
C MET A 180 -22.97 9.35 18.28
N PRO A 181 -22.11 9.50 19.32
CA PRO A 181 -20.97 10.43 19.22
C PRO A 181 -19.59 9.79 18.96
N SER A 182 -19.43 8.46 19.09
CA SER A 182 -18.12 7.78 19.05
C SER A 182 -17.58 7.58 17.63
N ASP A 183 -18.39 6.99 16.74
CA ASP A 183 -17.95 6.62 15.38
C ASP A 183 -17.69 7.84 14.50
N ARG A 184 -18.47 8.92 14.71
CA ARG A 184 -18.25 10.19 14.01
C ARG A 184 -16.90 10.80 14.37
N ARG A 185 -16.48 10.73 15.64
CA ARG A 185 -15.17 11.27 16.07
C ARG A 185 -14.01 10.47 15.48
N ALA A 186 -14.13 9.15 15.43
CA ALA A 186 -13.11 8.28 14.82
C ALA A 186 -12.98 8.51 13.30
N HIS A 187 -14.12 8.64 12.61
CA HIS A 187 -14.14 8.96 11.17
C HIS A 187 -13.57 10.36 10.89
N LEU A 188 -13.94 11.37 11.69
CA LEU A 188 -13.38 12.72 11.59
C LEU A 188 -11.86 12.75 11.83
N TYR A 189 -11.38 11.97 12.80
CA TYR A 189 -9.93 11.82 13.05
C TYR A 189 -9.21 11.23 11.83
N GLN A 190 -9.71 10.14 11.26
CA GLN A 190 -9.10 9.49 10.09
C GLN A 190 -9.11 10.36 8.85
N GLU A 191 -10.21 11.05 8.56
CA GLU A 191 -10.30 11.92 7.38
C GLU A 191 -9.36 13.14 7.52
N VAL A 192 -9.24 13.71 8.72
CA VAL A 192 -8.28 14.80 8.96
C VAL A 192 -6.84 14.31 8.83
N VAL A 193 -6.50 13.11 9.31
CA VAL A 193 -5.16 12.53 9.10
C VAL A 193 -4.86 12.35 7.61
N ARG A 194 -5.82 11.84 6.83
CA ARG A 194 -5.69 11.66 5.37
C ARG A 194 -5.50 13.00 4.65
N GLN A 195 -6.27 14.02 5.03
CA GLN A 195 -6.15 15.36 4.46
C GLN A 195 -4.82 16.02 4.83
N ILE A 196 -4.36 15.86 6.07
CA ILE A 196 -3.02 16.32 6.49
C ILE A 196 -1.96 15.63 5.65
N GLN A 197 -2.00 14.30 5.47
CA GLN A 197 -1.04 13.58 4.62
C GLN A 197 -1.06 14.07 3.17
N HIS A 198 -2.24 14.34 2.61
CA HIS A 198 -2.37 14.86 1.26
C HIS A 198 -1.79 16.28 1.12
N ILE A 199 -2.09 17.18 2.06
CA ILE A 199 -1.53 18.53 2.14
C ILE A 199 -0.01 18.48 2.30
N LEU A 200 0.49 17.56 3.14
CA LEU A 200 1.92 17.33 3.39
C LEU A 200 2.68 16.87 2.13
N VAL A 201 2.00 16.31 1.13
CA VAL A 201 2.60 15.88 -0.15
C VAL A 201 2.46 16.96 -1.23
N THR A 202 1.41 17.77 -1.19
CA THR A 202 1.02 18.67 -2.29
C THR A 202 1.38 20.14 -2.07
N GLN A 203 1.49 20.60 -0.82
CA GLN A 203 1.67 22.03 -0.52
C GLN A 203 3.11 22.40 -0.09
N ALA A 204 3.42 23.69 -0.24
CA ALA A 204 4.66 24.30 0.23
C ALA A 204 4.62 24.53 1.77
N PRO A 205 5.78 24.55 2.45
CA PRO A 205 5.87 24.61 3.92
C PRO A 205 5.13 25.79 4.57
N ASP A 206 5.06 26.93 3.87
CA ASP A 206 4.46 28.16 4.40
C ASP A 206 2.94 28.04 4.53
N GLN A 207 2.27 27.37 3.58
CA GLN A 207 0.82 27.15 3.59
C GLN A 207 0.41 25.88 4.37
N LEU A 208 1.36 24.98 4.57
CA LEU A 208 1.18 23.74 5.33
C LEU A 208 0.85 24.03 6.79
N VAL A 209 1.51 25.02 7.40
CA VAL A 209 1.29 25.35 8.81
C VAL A 209 -0.12 25.86 9.06
N ASP A 210 -0.58 26.82 8.26
CA ASP A 210 -1.92 27.41 8.43
C ASP A 210 -3.04 26.44 8.09
N SER A 211 -2.83 25.56 7.12
CA SER A 211 -3.83 24.56 6.71
C SER A 211 -3.93 23.44 7.74
N VAL A 212 -2.80 22.95 8.25
CA VAL A 212 -2.77 21.89 9.26
C VAL A 212 -3.20 22.42 10.63
N GLN A 213 -2.87 23.67 10.99
CA GLN A 213 -3.32 24.27 12.24
C GLN A 213 -4.85 24.40 12.28
N ARG A 214 -5.49 24.86 11.19
CA ARG A 214 -6.96 24.92 11.09
C ARG A 214 -7.63 23.56 11.26
N LEU A 215 -7.04 22.50 10.70
CA LEU A 215 -7.56 21.14 10.82
C LEU A 215 -7.41 20.58 12.25
N LEU A 216 -6.32 20.92 12.94
CA LEU A 216 -6.11 20.52 14.33
C LEU A 216 -7.02 21.31 15.28
N ASP A 217 -7.24 22.60 15.03
CA ASP A 217 -8.17 23.42 15.80
C ASP A 217 -9.61 22.88 15.66
N TYR A 218 -9.99 22.44 14.46
CA TYR A 218 -11.28 21.78 14.21
C TYR A 218 -11.43 20.48 15.02
N LEU A 219 -10.40 19.62 15.03
CA LEU A 219 -10.42 18.40 15.83
C LEU A 219 -10.46 18.67 17.34
N GLN A 220 -9.79 19.73 17.78
CA GLN A 220 -9.76 20.12 19.19
C GLN A 220 -11.11 20.67 19.66
N GLN A 221 -11.83 21.40 18.81
CA GLN A 221 -13.21 21.84 19.08
C GLN A 221 -14.20 20.66 19.19
N GLU A 222 -13.96 19.58 18.45
CA GLU A 222 -14.74 18.33 18.54
C GLU A 222 -14.34 17.43 19.73
N GLY A 223 -13.39 17.87 20.55
CA GLY A 223 -12.93 17.17 21.77
C GLY A 223 -11.96 16.02 21.51
N ILE A 224 -11.27 16.01 20.37
CA ILE A 224 -10.37 14.93 19.95
C ILE A 224 -8.91 15.30 20.25
N ALA A 225 -8.15 14.37 20.84
CA ALA A 225 -6.75 14.59 21.20
C ALA A 225 -5.85 14.68 19.96
N THR A 226 -5.26 15.86 19.73
CA THR A 226 -4.44 16.17 18.54
C THR A 226 -2.94 15.90 18.71
N LYS A 227 -2.49 15.59 19.93
CA LYS A 227 -1.07 15.38 20.28
C LYS A 227 -0.44 14.21 19.51
N ASP A 228 -1.20 13.14 19.27
CA ASP A 228 -0.72 11.96 18.55
C ASP A 228 -0.56 12.22 17.05
N ILE A 229 -1.46 13.00 16.45
CA ILE A 229 -1.37 13.43 15.05
C ILE A 229 -0.12 14.30 14.86
N GLN A 230 0.10 15.26 15.75
CA GLN A 230 1.25 16.16 15.69
C GLN A 230 2.57 15.41 15.80
N ARG A 231 2.67 14.48 16.76
CA ARG A 231 3.93 13.78 17.03
C ARG A 231 4.20 12.67 16.05
N LYS A 232 3.20 11.89 15.63
CA LYS A 232 3.42 10.68 14.82
C LYS A 232 3.20 10.95 13.33
N VAL A 233 2.06 11.52 12.96
CA VAL A 233 1.70 11.71 11.55
C VAL A 233 2.50 12.85 10.93
N ILE A 234 2.49 14.04 11.54
CA ILE A 234 3.13 15.22 10.95
C ILE A 234 4.65 15.06 10.99
N SER A 235 5.24 14.68 12.13
CA SER A 235 6.70 14.62 12.24
C SER A 235 7.34 13.54 11.35
N GLN A 236 6.72 12.35 11.25
CA GLN A 236 7.26 11.26 10.45
C GLN A 236 7.06 11.51 8.95
N ALA A 237 5.88 11.96 8.53
CA ALA A 237 5.62 12.24 7.11
C ALA A 237 6.50 13.38 6.57
N VAL A 238 6.71 14.43 7.37
CA VAL A 238 7.61 15.54 6.99
C VAL A 238 9.06 15.08 6.95
N ALA A 239 9.52 14.28 7.92
CA ALA A 239 10.87 13.72 7.91
C ALA A 239 11.11 12.80 6.71
N GLN A 240 10.12 11.98 6.32
CA GLN A 240 10.19 11.11 5.15
C GLN A 240 10.23 11.90 3.84
N ARG A 241 9.41 12.94 3.70
CA ARG A 241 9.44 13.83 2.51
C ARG A 241 10.77 14.58 2.43
N ALA A 242 11.27 15.12 3.53
CA ALA A 242 12.56 15.82 3.58
C ALA A 242 13.77 14.94 3.24
N LYS A 243 13.67 13.60 3.42
CA LYS A 243 14.68 12.65 2.97
C LYS A 243 14.64 12.39 1.47
N ARG A 244 13.47 12.48 0.84
CA ARG A 244 13.25 12.17 -0.58
C ARG A 244 13.32 13.40 -1.49
N ASP A 245 13.03 14.58 -0.96
CA ASP A 245 12.90 15.84 -1.70
C ASP A 245 13.83 16.92 -1.09
N GLU A 246 14.93 17.18 -1.79
CA GLU A 246 15.98 18.11 -1.37
C GLU A 246 15.52 19.58 -1.43
N ALA A 247 14.68 19.92 -2.39
CA ALA A 247 14.09 21.27 -2.52
C ALA A 247 13.10 21.55 -1.38
N PHE A 248 12.29 20.56 -1.01
CA PHE A 248 11.42 20.66 0.17
C PHE A 248 12.22 20.78 1.47
N ARG A 249 13.32 20.04 1.61
CA ARG A 249 14.21 20.13 2.77
C ARG A 249 14.81 21.52 2.93
N GLU A 250 15.34 22.11 1.85
CA GLU A 250 15.89 23.47 1.89
C GLU A 250 14.84 24.52 2.24
N ASN A 251 13.64 24.41 1.68
CA ASN A 251 12.54 25.31 1.99
C ASN A 251 12.06 25.17 3.44
N LEU A 252 12.03 23.95 3.98
CA LEU A 252 11.68 23.69 5.37
C LEU A 252 12.73 24.27 6.35
N LEU A 253 14.02 24.19 6.01
CA LEU A 253 15.10 24.80 6.78
C LEU A 253 15.02 26.34 6.74
N LYS A 254 14.80 26.92 5.55
CA LYS A 254 14.59 28.38 5.38
C LYS A 254 13.38 28.87 6.17
N TRP A 255 12.26 28.15 6.10
CA TRP A 255 11.07 28.43 6.90
C TRP A 255 11.39 28.39 8.39
N SER A 256 12.11 27.37 8.88
CA SER A 256 12.45 27.26 10.30
C SER A 256 13.33 28.42 10.83
N ALA A 257 14.14 29.02 9.95
CA ALA A 257 14.99 30.16 10.27
C ALA A 257 14.23 31.50 10.21
N GLN A 258 13.32 31.66 9.25
CA GLN A 258 12.65 32.93 8.92
C GLN A 258 11.24 33.09 9.52
N ALA A 259 10.58 32.00 9.92
CA ALA A 259 9.21 32.06 10.42
C ALA A 259 9.07 32.91 11.70
N PRO A 260 7.93 33.59 11.95
CA PRO A 260 7.71 34.31 13.21
C PRO A 260 7.72 33.36 14.44
N ASN A 261 8.14 33.84 15.61
CA ASN A 261 8.18 33.01 16.84
C ASN A 261 6.80 32.45 17.24
N SER A 262 5.72 33.19 16.96
CA SER A 262 4.34 32.73 17.16
C SER A 262 4.02 31.46 16.36
N VAL A 263 4.50 31.39 15.12
CA VAL A 263 4.28 30.25 14.22
C VAL A 263 5.20 29.08 14.59
N ARG A 264 6.44 29.35 15.00
CA ARG A 264 7.40 28.31 15.42
C ARG A 264 6.99 27.62 16.73
N LEU A 265 6.31 28.33 17.62
CA LEU A 265 5.85 27.79 18.91
C LEU A 265 4.46 27.14 18.82
N SER A 266 3.76 27.27 17.68
CA SER A 266 2.52 26.55 17.41
C SER A 266 2.72 25.04 17.47
N ALA A 267 1.65 24.29 17.69
CA ALA A 267 1.71 22.85 17.84
C ALA A 267 2.21 22.15 16.55
N VAL A 268 1.85 22.70 15.38
CA VAL A 268 2.39 22.28 14.08
C VAL A 268 3.85 22.70 13.93
N GLY A 269 4.20 23.92 14.34
CA GLY A 269 5.59 24.40 14.28
C GLY A 269 6.56 23.58 15.13
N GLN A 270 6.12 23.12 16.31
CA GLN A 270 6.88 22.20 17.15
C GLN A 270 7.04 20.83 16.49
N ALA A 271 5.98 20.28 15.88
CA ALA A 271 6.05 19.02 15.13
C ALA A 271 7.02 19.09 13.94
N LEU A 272 7.05 20.21 13.22
CA LEU A 272 8.00 20.45 12.13
C LEU A 272 9.45 20.54 12.64
N ARG A 273 9.69 21.16 13.79
CA ARG A 273 11.02 21.19 14.42
C ARG A 273 11.49 19.81 14.86
N VAL A 274 10.58 18.99 15.39
CA VAL A 274 10.87 17.57 15.69
C VAL A 274 11.20 16.82 14.42
N ALA A 275 10.45 17.02 13.33
CA ALA A 275 10.77 16.43 12.02
C ALA A 275 12.18 16.83 11.54
N ILE A 276 12.54 18.12 11.67
CA ILE A 276 13.88 18.63 11.37
C ILE A 276 14.94 17.91 12.19
N ALA A 277 14.76 17.79 13.50
CA ALA A 277 15.68 17.03 14.34
C ALA A 277 15.79 15.55 13.95
N LEU A 278 14.69 14.92 13.50
CA LEU A 278 14.65 13.52 13.11
C LEU A 278 15.39 13.22 11.80
N PHE A 279 15.39 14.13 10.82
CA PHE A 279 16.18 13.92 9.59
C PHE A 279 17.61 14.45 9.71
N SER A 280 17.85 15.46 10.56
CA SER A 280 19.20 16.03 10.79
C SER A 280 20.08 15.15 11.69
N SER A 281 19.50 14.18 12.39
CA SER A 281 20.23 13.22 13.25
C SER A 281 20.79 12.00 12.51
N SER A 282 20.67 11.96 11.18
CA SER A 282 21.41 11.00 10.35
C SER A 282 22.87 11.49 10.22
N PRO A 283 23.90 10.70 10.58
CA PRO A 283 25.27 11.19 10.63
C PRO A 283 25.77 11.57 9.22
N PRO A 284 26.68 12.56 9.10
CA PRO A 284 27.34 12.82 7.83
C PRO A 284 28.13 11.58 7.42
N SER A 285 27.94 11.14 6.17
CA SER A 285 28.81 10.14 5.55
C SER A 285 30.24 10.65 5.61
N LYS A 286 31.11 9.91 6.30
CA LYS A 286 32.55 10.17 6.34
C LYS A 286 33.09 10.15 4.91
N SER A 287 33.64 11.29 4.49
CA SER A 287 34.65 11.44 3.44
C SER A 287 35.95 10.76 3.84
#